data_AF-A0A6F8T380-F1
#
_entry.id   AF-A0A6F8T380-F1
#
_cell.length_a   1.000
_cell.length_b   1.000
_cell.length_c   1.000
_cell.angle_alpha   90.00
_cell.angle_beta   90.00
_cell.angle_gamma   90.00
#
_symmetry.space_group_name_H-M   'P 1'
#
loop_
_entity.id
_entity.type
_entity.pdbx_description
1 polymer ?
#
loop_
_entity_poly.entity_id
_entity_poly.type
_entity_poly.pdbx_seq_one_letter_code
_entity_poly.pdbx_strand_id
1 'polypeptide(L)'
;MHINPKADAEDKKSITKNISYPGYCQIEIINNSFTDVTVFGTYEDGSSLAFDIYSFDAPHYISLFYNFYCHSQMYITVQSPYYTLYSGWTNVNSTIRILPYLKNQAKAELSTR
;
A
#
# COMPACT_ATOMS: atom_id res chain seq x y z
N MET A 1 4.36 3.64 7.78
CA MET A 1 4.14 4.44 6.55
C MET A 1 5.31 4.20 5.63
N HIS A 2 5.04 3.96 4.34
CA HIS A 2 6.03 3.57 3.34
C HIS A 2 6.10 4.65 2.26
N ILE A 3 7.31 5.01 1.85
CA ILE A 3 7.56 6.20 1.03
C ILE A 3 8.42 5.80 -0.18
N ASN A 4 8.21 6.47 -1.31
CA ASN A 4 9.03 6.30 -2.51
C ASN A 4 10.51 6.54 -2.16
N PRO A 5 11.44 5.64 -2.55
CA PRO A 5 12.88 5.82 -2.32
C PRO A 5 13.47 7.13 -2.84
N LYS A 6 12.89 7.70 -3.91
CA LYS A 6 13.30 8.96 -4.53
C LYS A 6 12.64 10.21 -3.92
N ALA A 7 11.74 10.06 -2.95
CA ALA A 7 11.14 11.21 -2.28
C ALA A 7 12.22 12.01 -1.53
N ASP A 8 12.26 13.32 -1.79
CA ASP A 8 13.25 14.21 -1.18
C ASP A 8 12.87 14.62 0.26
N ALA A 9 13.66 15.50 0.86
CA ALA A 9 13.42 15.95 2.23
C ALA A 9 12.13 16.79 2.38
N GLU A 10 11.75 17.54 1.35
CA GLU A 10 10.56 18.39 1.34
C GLU A 10 9.30 17.55 1.14
N ASP A 11 9.37 16.54 0.28
CA ASP A 11 8.35 15.49 0.12
C ASP A 11 8.10 14.78 1.45
N LYS A 12 9.16 14.26 2.08
CA LYS A 12 9.08 13.56 3.37
C LYS A 12 8.47 14.44 4.46
N LYS A 13 8.82 15.72 4.48
CA LYS A 13 8.24 16.69 5.42
C LYS A 13 6.75 16.94 5.16
N SER A 14 6.32 16.92 3.91
CA SER A 14 4.91 17.08 3.53
C SER A 14 4.08 15.85 3.90
N ILE A 15 4.63 14.66 3.65
CA ILE A 15 4.04 13.36 4.02
C ILE A 15 3.90 13.24 5.55
N THR A 16 4.97 13.52 6.31
CA THR A 16 4.97 13.41 7.78
C THR A 16 4.06 14.41 8.48
N LYS A 17 3.83 15.57 7.87
CA LYS A 17 2.84 16.55 8.36
C LYS A 17 1.39 16.17 8.03
N ASN A 18 1.17 15.01 7.42
CA ASN A 18 -0.15 14.54 6.99
C ASN A 18 -0.87 15.57 6.10
N ILE A 19 -0.10 16.38 5.34
CA ILE A 19 -0.66 17.46 4.52
C ILE A 19 -1.49 16.81 3.42
N SER A 20 -2.81 16.91 3.59
CA SER A 20 -3.82 16.42 2.68
C SER A 20 -3.90 17.41 1.51
N TYR A 21 -3.08 17.23 0.47
CA TYR A 21 -3.15 18.10 -0.70
C TYR A 21 -3.10 17.31 -2.01
N PRO A 22 -4.19 17.19 -2.79
CA PRO A 22 -5.59 17.61 -2.55
C PRO A 22 -6.48 16.53 -1.88
N GLY A 23 -5.87 15.51 -1.26
CA GLY A 23 -6.56 14.38 -0.61
C GLY A 23 -5.57 13.45 0.09
N TYR A 24 -6.02 12.26 0.50
CA TYR A 24 -5.13 11.21 1.00
C TYR A 24 -4.27 10.68 -0.16
N CYS A 25 -3.05 11.22 -0.36
CA CYS A 25 -2.15 10.75 -1.42
C CYS A 25 -1.49 9.41 -1.08
N GLN A 26 -2.30 8.42 -0.74
CA GLN A 26 -1.86 7.15 -0.21
C GLN A 26 -2.79 6.01 -0.59
N ILE A 27 -2.23 4.81 -0.56
CA ILE A 27 -2.97 3.54 -0.58
C ILE A 27 -2.90 2.95 0.83
N GLU A 28 -4.05 2.55 1.35
CA GLU A 28 -4.18 1.86 2.64
C GLU A 28 -4.19 0.35 2.42
N ILE A 29 -3.44 -0.39 3.22
CA ILE A 29 -3.43 -1.84 3.21
C ILE A 29 -3.66 -2.34 4.63
N ILE A 30 -4.66 -3.19 4.80
CA ILE A 30 -5.07 -3.73 6.10
C ILE A 30 -5.03 -5.25 6.03
N ASN A 31 -4.25 -5.87 6.92
CA ASN A 31 -4.23 -7.32 7.07
C ASN A 31 -5.11 -7.78 8.25
N ASN A 32 -6.38 -8.04 7.98
CA ASN A 32 -7.32 -8.62 8.94
C ASN A 32 -7.36 -10.15 8.86
N SER A 33 -6.32 -10.80 8.34
CA SER A 33 -6.26 -12.26 8.19
C SER A 33 -5.31 -12.91 9.18
N PHE A 34 -5.36 -14.24 9.28
CA PHE A 34 -4.48 -15.07 10.12
C PHE A 34 -3.09 -15.30 9.53
N THR A 35 -2.79 -14.71 8.38
CA THR A 35 -1.60 -15.00 7.59
C THR A 35 -0.81 -13.72 7.37
N ASP A 36 0.48 -13.75 7.68
CA ASP A 36 1.40 -12.66 7.36
C ASP A 36 1.52 -12.52 5.84
N VAL A 37 1.69 -11.30 5.36
CA VAL A 37 1.83 -11.04 3.93
C VAL A 37 3.02 -10.14 3.66
N THR A 38 3.63 -10.33 2.49
CA THR A 38 4.61 -9.40 1.94
C THR A 38 3.94 -8.59 0.85
N VAL A 39 4.07 -7.28 0.94
CA VAL A 39 3.60 -6.32 -0.05
C VAL A 39 4.78 -5.86 -0.88
N PHE A 40 4.64 -5.98 -2.20
CA PHE A 40 5.53 -5.38 -3.18
C PHE A 40 4.79 -4.27 -3.90
N GLY A 41 5.46 -3.14 -4.08
CA GLY A 41 4.92 -2.00 -4.81
C GLY A 41 5.93 -1.49 -5.82
N THR A 42 5.44 -1.15 -7.02
CA THR A 42 6.22 -0.48 -8.07
C THR A 42 5.54 0.83 -8.43
N TYR A 43 6.27 1.93 -8.26
CA TYR A 43 5.87 3.28 -8.64
C TYR A 43 5.99 3.47 -10.16
N GLU A 44 5.32 4.49 -10.69
CA GLU A 44 5.36 4.82 -12.13
C GLU A 44 6.76 5.18 -12.63
N ASP A 45 7.62 5.67 -11.75
CA ASP A 45 9.02 6.01 -12.04
C ASP A 45 9.98 4.81 -11.98
N GLY A 46 9.42 3.60 -11.84
CA GLY A 46 10.14 2.33 -11.76
C GLY A 46 10.78 2.03 -10.41
N SER A 47 10.72 2.94 -9.43
CA SER A 47 11.18 2.64 -8.08
C SER A 47 10.23 1.65 -7.40
N SER A 48 10.75 0.89 -6.44
CA SER A 48 9.97 -0.13 -5.76
C SER A 48 10.18 -0.12 -4.26
N LEU A 49 9.23 -0.73 -3.55
CA LEU A 49 9.30 -0.99 -2.12
C LEU A 49 8.82 -2.42 -1.83
N ALA A 50 9.26 -2.93 -0.69
CA ALA A 50 8.80 -4.19 -0.15
C ALA A 50 8.72 -4.08 1.37
N PHE A 51 7.65 -4.61 1.95
CA PHE A 51 7.49 -4.67 3.41
C PHE A 51 6.51 -5.78 3.78
N ASP A 52 6.65 -6.28 5.00
CA ASP A 52 5.72 -7.25 5.57
C ASP A 52 4.61 -6.55 6.34
N ILE A 53 3.42 -7.16 6.34
CA ILE A 53 2.29 -6.82 7.21
C ILE A 53 1.89 -8.08 7.96
N TYR A 54 2.08 -8.07 9.28
CA TYR A 54 1.75 -9.21 10.11
C TYR A 54 0.23 -9.40 10.25
N SER A 55 -0.17 -10.59 10.66
CA SER A 55 -1.56 -10.92 10.97
C SER A 55 -2.15 -9.95 12.01
N PHE A 56 -3.28 -9.32 11.65
CA PHE A 56 -3.97 -8.32 12.48
C PHE A 56 -3.11 -7.11 12.88
N ASP A 57 -2.08 -6.78 12.10
CA ASP A 57 -1.27 -5.57 12.31
C ASP A 57 -2.09 -4.29 12.05
N ALA A 58 -1.59 -3.17 12.55
CA ALA A 58 -2.15 -1.86 12.29
C ALA A 58 -2.16 -1.55 10.78
N PRO A 59 -3.09 -0.71 10.27
CA PRO A 59 -3.11 -0.33 8.86
C PRO A 59 -1.77 0.24 8.38
N HIS A 60 -1.29 -0.26 7.24
CA HIS A 60 -0.11 0.27 6.55
C HIS A 60 -0.55 1.23 5.45
N TYR A 61 0.22 2.30 5.29
CA TYR A 61 -0.02 3.32 4.26
C TYR A 61 1.19 3.44 3.37
N ILE A 62 0.98 3.38 2.05
CA ILE A 62 1.99 3.69 1.05
C ILE A 62 1.70 5.10 0.53
N SER A 63 2.65 6.02 0.65
CA SER A 63 2.57 7.35 0.06
C SER A 63 2.83 7.27 -1.45
N LEU A 64 1.97 7.94 -2.22
CA LEU A 64 2.14 8.21 -3.66
C LEU A 64 2.59 9.65 -3.91
N PHE A 65 2.88 10.41 -2.85
CA PHE A 65 3.44 11.75 -2.94
C PHE A 65 4.96 11.68 -3.04
N TYR A 66 5.52 12.10 -4.17
CA TYR A 66 6.96 12.26 -4.39
C TYR A 66 7.21 13.22 -5.57
N ASN A 67 8.40 13.82 -5.64
CA ASN A 67 8.71 14.89 -6.60
C ASN A 67 7.69 16.04 -6.55
N PHE A 68 7.23 16.37 -5.34
CA PHE A 68 6.22 17.39 -5.07
C PHE A 68 4.88 17.17 -5.80
N TYR A 69 4.57 15.94 -6.19
CA TYR A 69 3.39 15.57 -6.96
C TYR A 69 2.69 14.34 -6.37
N CYS A 70 1.36 14.31 -6.48
CA CYS A 70 0.55 13.16 -6.08
C CYS A 70 0.29 12.24 -7.27
N HIS A 71 0.94 11.09 -7.30
CA HIS A 71 0.74 10.11 -8.36
C HIS A 71 -0.60 9.37 -8.22
N SER A 72 -1.22 9.04 -9.36
CA SER A 72 -2.59 8.51 -9.40
C SER A 72 -2.67 7.04 -9.02
N GLN A 73 -1.61 6.26 -9.24
CA GLN A 73 -1.63 4.82 -9.08
C GLN A 73 -0.25 4.22 -8.79
N MET A 74 -0.26 2.99 -8.29
CA MET A 74 0.91 2.16 -8.06
C MET A 74 0.59 0.71 -8.44
N TYR A 75 1.54 -0.03 -9.01
CA TYR A 75 1.36 -1.47 -9.19
C TYR A 75 1.67 -2.17 -7.87
N ILE A 76 0.70 -2.87 -7.30
CA ILE A 76 0.84 -3.56 -6.01
C ILE A 76 0.64 -5.06 -6.20
N THR A 77 1.52 -5.84 -5.59
CA THR A 77 1.37 -7.28 -5.40
C THR A 77 1.36 -7.59 -3.91
N VAL A 78 0.31 -8.25 -3.44
CA VAL A 78 0.21 -8.77 -2.06
C VAL A 78 0.40 -10.28 -2.13
N GLN A 79 1.42 -10.79 -1.46
CA GLN A 79 1.79 -12.19 -1.48
C GLN A 79 1.68 -12.79 -0.07
N SER A 80 0.96 -13.89 0.05
CA SER A 80 1.06 -14.77 1.21
C SER A 80 2.21 -15.76 1.02
N PRO A 81 2.64 -16.50 2.06
CA PRO A 81 3.62 -17.57 1.92
C PRO A 81 3.24 -18.65 0.90
N TYR A 82 1.96 -18.75 0.53
CA TYR A 82 1.43 -19.85 -0.29
C TYR A 82 1.03 -19.42 -1.69
N TYR A 83 0.53 -18.20 -1.87
CA TYR A 83 0.01 -17.70 -3.16
C TYR A 83 -0.16 -16.17 -3.16
N THR A 84 -0.29 -15.61 -4.36
CA THR A 84 -0.60 -14.20 -4.57
C THR A 84 -2.07 -13.90 -4.24
N LEU A 85 -2.29 -12.99 -3.30
CA LEU A 85 -3.62 -12.56 -2.84
C LEU A 85 -4.22 -11.47 -3.73
N TYR A 86 -3.37 -10.56 -4.21
CA TYR A 86 -3.74 -9.45 -5.07
C TYR A 86 -2.55 -9.08 -5.96
N SER A 87 -2.82 -8.71 -7.21
CA SER A 87 -1.81 -8.11 -8.09
C SER A 87 -2.48 -7.18 -9.09
N GLY A 88 -2.12 -5.90 -9.09
CA GLY A 88 -2.71 -4.95 -10.03
C GLY A 88 -2.36 -3.50 -9.78
N TRP A 89 -2.70 -2.65 -10.75
CA TRP A 89 -2.67 -1.20 -10.59
C TRP A 89 -3.74 -0.76 -9.59
N THR A 90 -3.30 -0.13 -8.52
CA THR A 90 -4.14 0.37 -7.43
C THR A 90 -4.10 1.88 -7.43
N ASN A 91 -5.27 2.51 -7.43
CA ASN A 91 -5.38 3.98 -7.43
C ASN A 91 -5.13 4.55 -6.03
N VAL A 92 -4.64 5.79 -6.00
CA VAL A 92 -4.61 6.64 -4.81
C VAL A 92 -5.99 6.70 -4.13
N ASN A 93 -6.01 6.84 -2.80
CA ASN A 93 -7.21 6.77 -1.95
C ASN A 93 -7.92 5.39 -1.88
N SER A 94 -7.31 4.33 -2.40
CA SER A 94 -7.88 2.98 -2.28
C SER A 94 -7.45 2.28 -0.99
N THR A 95 -8.30 1.37 -0.53
CA THR A 95 -7.99 0.42 0.55
C THR A 95 -7.93 -1.00 -0.01
N ILE A 96 -6.82 -1.70 0.22
CA ILE A 96 -6.70 -3.16 0.04
C ILE A 96 -6.91 -3.81 1.40
N ARG A 97 -8.01 -4.55 1.57
CA ARG A 97 -8.31 -5.28 2.80
C ARG A 97 -8.11 -6.77 2.60
N ILE A 98 -7.23 -7.36 3.38
CA ILE A 98 -6.96 -8.80 3.37
C ILE A 98 -7.79 -9.42 4.49
N LEU A 99 -8.69 -10.33 4.12
CA LEU A 99 -9.66 -10.95 5.02
C LEU A 99 -9.39 -12.44 5.16
N PRO A 100 -9.79 -13.07 6.28
CA PRO A 100 -9.84 -14.52 6.38
C PRO A 100 -10.83 -15.09 5.37
N TYR A 101 -10.49 -16.22 4.78
CA TYR A 101 -11.28 -16.99 3.83
C TYR A 101 -11.23 -18.48 4.19
N LEU A 102 -12.20 -19.25 3.69
CA LEU A 102 -12.44 -20.65 4.10
C LEU A 102 -11.14 -21.48 4.23
N LYS A 103 -11.04 -22.28 5.30
CA LYS A 103 -9.88 -23.13 5.64
C LYS A 103 -8.54 -22.38 5.73
N ASN A 104 -8.48 -21.30 6.51
CA ASN A 104 -7.26 -20.53 6.80
C ASN A 104 -6.61 -19.88 5.57
N GLN A 105 -7.38 -19.67 4.50
CA GLN A 105 -6.92 -18.92 3.35
C GLN A 105 -7.14 -17.43 3.61
N ALA A 106 -6.40 -16.57 2.93
CA ALA A 106 -6.67 -15.14 2.90
C ALA A 106 -7.24 -14.74 1.53
N LYS A 107 -8.04 -13.67 1.49
CA LYS A 107 -8.57 -13.05 0.27
C LYS A 107 -8.36 -11.54 0.36
N ALA A 108 -7.89 -10.92 -0.71
CA ALA A 108 -7.81 -9.47 -0.80
C ALA A 108 -9.06 -8.88 -1.46
N GLU A 109 -9.52 -7.75 -0.93
CA GLU A 109 -10.61 -6.95 -1.48
C GLU A 109 -10.13 -5.52 -1.68
N LEU A 110 -10.43 -4.95 -2.85
CA LEU A 110 -10.08 -3.58 -3.20
C LEU A 110 -11.34 -2.71 -3.11
N SER A 111 -11.24 -1.58 -2.42
CA SER A 111 -12.28 -0.56 -2.37
C SER A 111 -11.69 0.80 -2.73
N THR A 112 -12.35 1.50 -3.65
CA THR A 112 -12.07 2.90 -3.99
C THR A 112 -13.01 3.79 -3.19
N ARG A 113 -12.49 4.84 -2.55
CA ARG A 113 -13.30 5.87 -1.88
C ARG A 113 -13.66 7.00 -2.82
#